data_AF-A0A3M6QT62-F1
#
_entry.id   AF-A0A3M6QT62-F1
#
_cell.length_a   1.000
_cell.length_b   1.000
_cell.length_c   1.000
_cell.angle_alpha   90.00
_cell.angle_beta   90.00
_cell.angle_gamma   90.00
#
_symmetry.space_group_name_H-M   'P 1'
#
loop_
_entity.id
_entity.type
_entity.pdbx_description
1 polymer ?
#
loop_
_entity_poly.entity_id
_entity_poly.type
_entity_poly.pdbx_seq_one_letter_code
_entity_poly.pdbx_strand_id
1 'polypeptide(L)'
;QYHPGRGTRHVPGQSQPDAWVPLDASFKQFDHTSGMDLQAAVPFDAHALLSAAQQGAQVHEAEGWVQHLNTQAVDRQLRAYQNQLKAHIQSHNGGNSTVGDVLGTRKPRIYALPYLAGTLPYAVRARAAPMSEVPARHKAQFQYAIYADQRSAAWGDSPLLQWQAPTAEIAGKKLTIAWVAATLADQQAIEALIPTPPPGQELDPSQLPQGLPASIHLKPEIRLDGQTVATGSAMRAGAEPVGVGGFTRYGSSSGQWDTSQDQLIAGQQTAIGLSIQGISQGQMQRLKDRMEQTKQKLEQAQAAPISQRPHILQGITGEHLTGDMLTATVWGYFASLQSYGAIAGSQAQVIDLPALQYGLFHAQVQP
;
A
#
# COMPACT_ATOMS: atom_id res chain seq x y z
N GLN A 1 -2.75 -27.44 44.74
CA GLN A 1 -3.50 -26.27 45.25
C GLN A 1 -3.08 -25.08 44.37
N TYR A 2 -4.04 -24.40 43.74
CA TYR A 2 -3.80 -23.33 42.75
C TYR A 2 -3.53 -22.01 43.48
N HIS A 3 -2.34 -21.43 43.32
CA HIS A 3 -1.92 -20.19 43.99
C HIS A 3 -1.45 -19.14 42.98
N PRO A 4 -2.31 -18.60 42.09
CA PRO A 4 -1.87 -17.56 41.16
C PRO A 4 -1.33 -16.39 41.97
N GLY A 5 -0.17 -15.85 41.60
CA GLY A 5 0.43 -14.68 42.27
C GLY A 5 -0.44 -13.41 42.21
N ARG A 6 -1.65 -13.45 41.65
CA ARG A 6 -2.62 -12.34 41.57
C ARG A 6 -2.00 -11.01 41.11
N GLY A 7 -1.00 -11.05 40.23
CA GLY A 7 -0.31 -9.86 39.74
C GLY A 7 0.82 -9.32 40.64
N THR A 8 1.21 -10.02 41.71
CA THR A 8 2.42 -9.68 42.48
C THR A 8 3.68 -9.99 41.66
N ARG A 9 4.63 -9.06 41.63
CA ARG A 9 5.94 -9.27 41.00
C ARG A 9 6.61 -10.50 41.62
N HIS A 10 7.06 -11.44 40.78
CA HIS A 10 7.81 -12.61 41.24
C HIS A 10 9.07 -12.18 42.02
N VAL A 11 9.23 -12.72 43.21
CA VAL A 11 10.42 -12.58 44.07
C VAL A 11 11.15 -13.93 44.08
N PRO A 12 12.37 -14.02 43.51
CA PRO A 12 13.15 -15.25 43.50
C PRO A 12 13.37 -15.81 44.92
N GLY A 13 13.11 -17.10 45.11
CA GLY A 13 13.30 -17.79 46.40
C GLY A 13 12.20 -17.57 47.45
N GLN A 14 11.23 -16.68 47.20
CA GLN A 14 10.10 -16.42 48.13
C GLN A 14 8.72 -16.71 47.52
N SER A 15 8.58 -16.58 46.20
CA SER A 15 7.36 -16.93 45.48
C SER A 15 7.63 -18.07 44.50
N GLN A 16 6.70 -19.02 44.37
CA GLN A 16 6.71 -19.92 43.21
C GLN A 16 6.17 -19.14 42.00
N PRO A 17 6.79 -19.25 40.81
CA PRO A 17 6.27 -18.60 39.60
C PRO A 17 4.97 -19.28 39.20
N ASP A 18 3.86 -18.73 39.67
CA ASP A 18 2.55 -19.36 39.55
C ASP A 18 1.76 -18.83 38.35
N ALA A 19 1.59 -19.74 37.39
CA ALA A 19 0.57 -19.80 36.35
C ALA A 19 0.60 -18.71 35.27
N TRP A 20 0.54 -19.18 34.02
CA TRP A 20 0.22 -18.35 32.86
C TRP A 20 -1.19 -17.77 33.02
N VAL A 21 -1.28 -16.43 33.07
CA VAL A 21 -2.56 -15.72 32.96
C VAL A 21 -2.90 -15.61 31.47
N PRO A 22 -4.07 -16.09 31.03
CA PRO A 22 -4.44 -15.98 29.63
C PRO A 22 -4.72 -14.52 29.29
N LEU A 23 -3.94 -13.98 28.36
CA LEU A 23 -4.16 -12.68 27.74
C LEU A 23 -4.44 -12.91 26.26
N ASP A 24 -5.50 -12.31 25.75
CA ASP A 24 -5.77 -12.34 24.32
C ASP A 24 -5.90 -10.92 23.77
N ALA A 25 -4.86 -10.52 23.03
CA ALA A 25 -4.84 -9.23 22.33
C ALA A 25 -5.50 -9.29 20.93
N SER A 26 -5.87 -10.47 20.45
CA SER A 26 -6.45 -10.66 19.12
C SER A 26 -7.94 -10.29 19.07
N PHE A 27 -8.68 -10.49 20.17
CA PHE A 27 -10.09 -10.13 20.26
C PHE A 27 -10.27 -8.65 20.64
N LYS A 28 -10.47 -7.79 19.63
CA LYS A 28 -10.78 -6.37 19.82
C LYS A 28 -12.28 -6.14 19.71
N GLN A 29 -12.88 -5.60 20.77
CA GLN A 29 -14.18 -4.95 20.68
C GLN A 29 -13.98 -3.52 20.17
N PHE A 30 -14.92 -3.03 19.37
CA PHE A 30 -14.84 -1.69 18.81
C PHE A 30 -16.07 -0.88 19.22
N ASP A 31 -15.83 0.36 19.62
CA ASP A 31 -16.87 1.38 19.73
C ASP A 31 -16.95 2.11 18.40
N HIS A 32 -18.18 2.25 17.90
CA HIS A 32 -18.48 2.92 16.66
C HIS A 32 -19.22 4.22 16.95
N THR A 33 -18.80 5.30 16.30
CA THR A 33 -19.56 6.55 16.25
C THR A 33 -20.02 6.77 14.83
N SER A 34 -21.30 7.09 14.65
CA SER A 34 -21.80 7.52 13.35
C SER A 34 -21.17 8.87 12.97
N GLY A 35 -20.89 9.05 11.69
CA GLY A 35 -20.48 10.34 11.14
C GLY A 35 -21.66 11.29 10.96
N MET A 36 -21.40 12.40 10.28
CA MET A 36 -22.44 13.33 9.84
C MET A 36 -23.34 12.64 8.81
N ASP A 37 -24.65 12.88 8.90
CA ASP A 37 -25.59 12.47 7.86
C ASP A 37 -25.53 13.45 6.68
N LEU A 38 -24.46 13.31 5.89
CA LEU A 38 -24.21 14.18 4.73
C LEU A 38 -25.25 13.99 3.63
N GLN A 39 -25.89 12.83 3.54
CA GLN A 39 -26.92 12.56 2.52
C GLN A 39 -28.20 13.34 2.83
N ALA A 40 -28.65 13.34 4.08
CA ALA A 40 -29.79 14.15 4.49
C ALA A 40 -29.47 15.65 4.44
N ALA A 41 -28.24 16.03 4.81
CA ALA A 41 -27.86 17.42 4.94
C ALA A 41 -27.49 18.11 3.61
N VAL A 42 -26.83 17.39 2.72
CA VAL A 42 -26.40 17.86 1.39
C VAL A 42 -26.72 16.75 0.38
N PRO A 43 -27.99 16.62 -0.04
CA PRO A 43 -28.39 15.56 -0.96
C PRO A 43 -27.74 15.74 -2.34
N PHE A 44 -27.24 14.66 -2.91
CA PHE A 44 -26.72 14.65 -4.27
C PHE A 44 -27.87 14.59 -5.29
N ASP A 45 -27.98 15.61 -6.13
CA ASP A 45 -28.99 15.65 -7.20
C ASP A 45 -28.50 14.90 -8.45
N ALA A 46 -28.72 13.59 -8.45
CA ALA A 46 -28.38 12.72 -9.58
C ALA A 46 -29.16 13.08 -10.85
N HIS A 47 -30.37 13.62 -10.74
CA HIS A 47 -31.19 14.00 -11.90
C HIS A 47 -30.64 15.26 -12.57
N ALA A 48 -30.22 16.25 -11.77
CA ALA A 48 -29.54 17.44 -12.28
C ALA A 48 -28.18 17.09 -12.93
N LEU A 49 -27.43 16.15 -12.35
CA LEU A 49 -26.19 15.65 -12.96
C LEU A 49 -26.46 14.96 -14.29
N LEU A 50 -27.43 14.04 -14.35
CA LEU A 50 -27.78 13.32 -15.58
C LEU A 50 -28.27 14.28 -16.66
N SER A 51 -29.12 15.24 -16.29
CA SER A 51 -29.62 16.28 -17.18
C SER A 51 -28.46 17.15 -17.71
N ALA A 52 -27.50 17.51 -16.86
CA ALA A 52 -26.30 18.25 -17.26
C ALA A 52 -25.41 17.42 -18.21
N ALA A 53 -25.25 16.12 -17.96
CA ALA A 53 -24.48 15.22 -18.81
C ALA A 53 -25.11 15.05 -20.21
N GLN A 54 -26.44 15.02 -20.28
CA GLN A 54 -27.22 14.84 -21.51
C GLN A 54 -27.36 16.10 -22.36
N GLN A 55 -26.99 17.28 -21.85
CA GLN A 55 -27.06 18.54 -22.61
C GLN A 55 -26.15 18.52 -23.83
N GLY A 56 -26.72 18.26 -25.02
CA GLY A 56 -25.96 18.13 -26.27
C GLY A 56 -25.45 16.72 -26.55
N ALA A 57 -25.81 15.74 -25.71
CA ALA A 57 -25.50 14.34 -25.95
C ALA A 57 -26.46 13.71 -26.97
N GLN A 58 -25.95 12.77 -27.74
CA GLN A 58 -26.75 11.87 -28.59
C GLN A 58 -26.89 10.53 -27.86
N VAL A 59 -28.11 10.16 -27.51
CA VAL A 59 -28.42 8.92 -26.79
C VAL A 59 -29.21 8.01 -27.73
N HIS A 60 -28.67 6.83 -28.01
CA HIS A 60 -29.34 5.79 -28.80
C HIS A 60 -29.71 4.60 -27.92
N GLU A 61 -30.90 4.65 -27.31
CA GLU A 61 -31.37 3.62 -26.36
C GLU A 61 -31.52 2.24 -26.99
N ALA A 62 -31.89 2.15 -28.28
CA ALA A 62 -32.07 0.89 -28.98
C ALA A 62 -30.74 0.14 -29.23
N GLU A 63 -29.63 0.86 -29.36
CA GLU A 63 -28.30 0.31 -29.67
C GLU A 63 -27.32 0.41 -28.47
N GLY A 64 -27.75 1.03 -27.36
CA GLY A 64 -27.03 1.02 -26.08
C GLY A 64 -25.80 1.93 -26.00
N TRP A 65 -25.69 2.95 -26.86
CA TRP A 65 -24.53 3.86 -26.86
C TRP A 65 -24.93 5.33 -26.66
N VAL A 66 -23.98 6.12 -26.16
CA VAL A 66 -24.11 7.57 -25.95
C VAL A 66 -22.87 8.27 -26.50
N GLN A 67 -23.04 9.38 -27.21
CA GLN A 67 -21.97 10.23 -27.71
C GLN A 67 -22.18 11.69 -27.28
N HIS A 68 -21.10 12.47 -27.26
CA HIS A 68 -21.12 13.91 -26.96
C HIS A 68 -21.66 14.30 -25.57
N LEU A 69 -21.38 13.48 -24.54
CA LEU A 69 -21.68 13.88 -23.16
C LEU A 69 -21.02 15.22 -22.82
N ASN A 70 -21.76 16.08 -22.13
CA ASN A 70 -21.28 17.40 -21.73
C ASN A 70 -20.43 17.30 -20.46
N THR A 71 -19.21 16.82 -20.63
CA THR A 71 -18.24 16.60 -19.54
C THR A 71 -17.93 17.89 -18.76
N GLN A 72 -17.99 19.06 -19.40
CA GLN A 72 -17.82 20.35 -18.72
C GLN A 72 -19.00 20.70 -17.81
N ALA A 73 -20.24 20.38 -18.20
CA ALA A 73 -21.41 20.58 -17.34
C ALA A 73 -21.42 19.59 -16.16
N VAL A 74 -20.98 18.35 -16.39
CA VAL A 74 -20.76 17.34 -15.34
C VAL A 74 -19.74 17.80 -14.31
N ASP A 75 -18.56 18.26 -14.75
CA ASP A 75 -17.50 18.76 -13.86
C ASP A 75 -18.00 19.95 -13.01
N ARG A 76 -18.74 20.89 -13.60
CA ARG A 76 -19.35 22.01 -12.87
C ARG A 76 -20.32 21.55 -11.79
N GLN A 77 -21.20 20.59 -12.09
CA GLN A 77 -22.15 20.05 -11.11
C GLN A 77 -21.45 19.33 -9.96
N LEU A 78 -20.45 18.51 -10.26
CA LEU A 78 -19.65 17.82 -9.22
C LEU A 78 -18.89 18.82 -8.34
N ARG A 79 -18.29 19.87 -8.90
CA ARG A 79 -17.64 20.94 -8.12
C ARG A 79 -18.62 21.73 -7.26
N ALA A 80 -19.82 22.02 -7.77
CA ALA A 80 -20.86 22.70 -7.00
C ALA A 80 -21.25 21.87 -5.77
N TYR A 81 -21.50 20.58 -5.96
CA TYR A 81 -21.80 19.65 -4.88
C TYR A 81 -20.65 19.53 -3.87
N GLN A 82 -19.40 19.40 -4.34
CA GLN A 82 -18.21 19.39 -3.47
C GLN A 82 -18.11 20.66 -2.62
N ASN A 83 -18.40 21.83 -3.20
CA ASN A 83 -18.39 23.10 -2.47
C ASN A 83 -19.49 23.17 -1.41
N GLN A 84 -20.70 22.67 -1.72
CA GLN A 84 -21.79 22.59 -0.75
C GLN A 84 -21.43 21.66 0.42
N LEU A 85 -20.87 20.49 0.11
CA LEU A 85 -20.41 19.53 1.11
C LEU A 85 -19.32 20.15 2.01
N LYS A 86 -18.33 20.80 1.39
CA LYS A 86 -17.25 21.49 2.10
C LYS A 86 -17.79 22.59 3.03
N ALA A 87 -18.71 23.43 2.54
CA ALA A 87 -19.32 24.49 3.33
C ALA A 87 -20.10 23.91 4.53
N HIS A 88 -20.84 22.82 4.32
CA HIS A 88 -21.56 22.13 5.39
C HIS A 88 -20.63 21.53 6.46
N ILE A 89 -19.55 20.86 6.04
CA ILE A 89 -18.56 20.31 6.97
C ILE A 89 -17.86 21.43 7.76
N GLN A 90 -17.58 22.57 7.11
CA GLN A 90 -16.92 23.73 7.73
C GLN A 90 -17.84 24.50 8.69
N SER A 91 -19.16 24.48 8.49
CA SER A 91 -20.10 25.11 9.43
C SER A 91 -20.22 24.33 10.75
N HIS A 92 -19.83 23.06 10.75
CA HIS A 92 -19.79 22.21 11.94
C HIS A 92 -18.43 22.34 12.66
N ASN A 93 -18.46 22.19 14.00
CA ASN A 93 -17.29 22.25 14.88
C ASN A 93 -16.36 23.47 14.63
N GLY A 94 -16.92 24.60 14.19
CA GLY A 94 -16.15 25.82 13.91
C GLY A 94 -15.08 25.65 12.82
N GLY A 95 -15.29 24.75 11.86
CA GLY A 95 -14.33 24.44 10.80
C GLY A 95 -13.24 23.43 11.19
N ASN A 96 -13.26 22.91 12.42
CA ASN A 96 -12.26 21.97 12.94
C ASN A 96 -12.75 20.51 12.98
N SER A 97 -13.81 20.18 12.22
CA SER A 97 -14.30 18.81 12.07
C SER A 97 -13.19 17.88 11.60
N THR A 98 -12.92 16.82 12.37
CA THR A 98 -11.99 15.77 11.97
C THR A 98 -12.65 14.83 10.96
N VAL A 99 -11.85 14.05 10.23
CA VAL A 99 -12.39 13.00 9.35
C VAL A 99 -13.28 12.03 10.14
N GLY A 100 -12.95 11.76 11.41
CA GLY A 100 -13.75 10.93 12.29
C GLY A 100 -15.11 11.53 12.67
N ASP A 101 -15.22 12.85 12.75
CA ASP A 101 -16.50 13.51 13.00
C ASP A 101 -17.40 13.46 11.76
N VAL A 102 -16.80 13.55 10.57
CA VAL A 102 -17.53 13.54 9.30
C VAL A 102 -17.95 12.14 8.90
N LEU A 103 -17.05 11.16 8.97
CA LEU A 103 -17.28 9.79 8.47
C LEU A 103 -17.65 8.79 9.58
N GLY A 104 -17.52 9.19 10.84
CA GLY A 104 -17.62 8.31 11.98
C GLY A 104 -16.28 7.73 12.39
N THR A 105 -16.23 7.10 13.56
CA THR A 105 -15.01 6.48 14.08
C THR A 105 -15.26 5.02 14.42
N ARG A 106 -14.21 4.20 14.28
CA ARG A 106 -14.13 2.84 14.81
C ARG A 106 -12.92 2.77 15.72
N LYS A 107 -13.12 2.80 17.03
CA LYS A 107 -12.04 2.80 18.02
C LYS A 107 -12.04 1.50 18.79
N PRO A 108 -10.88 0.85 19.00
CA PRO A 108 -10.83 -0.31 19.87
C PRO A 108 -11.22 0.12 21.28
N ARG A 109 -12.12 -0.63 21.92
CA ARG A 109 -12.45 -0.43 23.32
C ARG A 109 -11.31 -0.98 24.17
N ILE A 110 -10.56 -0.07 24.80
CA ILE A 110 -9.42 -0.42 25.65
C ILE A 110 -9.86 -0.38 27.11
N TYR A 111 -9.85 -1.53 27.78
CA TYR A 111 -10.07 -1.61 29.21
C TYR A 111 -8.74 -1.41 29.94
N ALA A 112 -8.50 -0.19 30.43
CA ALA A 112 -7.36 0.13 31.29
C ALA A 112 -7.65 -0.36 32.72
N LEU A 113 -7.40 -1.65 32.97
CA LEU A 113 -7.55 -2.22 34.30
C LEU A 113 -6.32 -1.85 35.16
N PRO A 114 -6.50 -1.38 36.41
CA PRO A 114 -5.38 -1.10 37.32
C PRO A 114 -4.69 -2.38 37.83
N TYR A 115 -5.15 -3.55 37.38
CA TYR A 115 -4.66 -4.87 37.73
C TYR A 115 -4.74 -5.80 36.50
N LEU A 116 -3.94 -6.88 36.51
CA LEU A 116 -4.01 -7.92 35.49
C LEU A 116 -5.21 -8.84 35.75
N ALA A 117 -6.16 -8.91 34.83
CA ALA A 117 -7.32 -9.81 34.96
C ALA A 117 -6.88 -11.28 34.95
N GLY A 118 -7.37 -12.09 35.90
CA GLY A 118 -7.01 -13.51 36.02
C GLY A 118 -7.68 -14.44 34.99
N THR A 119 -8.63 -13.93 34.21
CA THR A 119 -9.39 -14.68 33.21
C THR A 119 -9.68 -13.82 31.98
N LEU A 120 -9.95 -14.46 30.84
CA LEU A 120 -10.39 -13.77 29.62
C LEU A 120 -11.82 -13.21 29.80
N PRO A 121 -12.16 -12.09 29.15
CA PRO A 121 -13.48 -11.46 29.27
C PRO A 121 -14.60 -12.20 28.50
N TYR A 122 -14.30 -13.37 27.93
CA TYR A 122 -15.23 -14.15 27.12
C TYR A 122 -15.16 -15.65 27.46
N ALA A 123 -16.22 -16.39 27.14
CA ALA A 123 -16.31 -17.83 27.40
C ALA A 123 -15.58 -18.63 26.31
N VAL A 124 -14.58 -19.43 26.69
CA VAL A 124 -13.90 -20.34 25.76
C VAL A 124 -14.81 -21.53 25.46
N ARG A 125 -15.25 -21.67 24.20
CA ARG A 125 -16.10 -22.78 23.74
C ARG A 125 -15.29 -24.01 23.32
N ALA A 126 -14.13 -23.80 22.73
CA ALA A 126 -13.22 -24.84 22.28
C ALA A 126 -11.78 -24.33 22.34
N ARG A 127 -10.81 -25.24 22.53
CA ARG A 127 -9.39 -24.94 22.51
C ARG A 127 -8.68 -25.97 21.64
N ALA A 128 -7.88 -25.51 20.69
CA ALA A 128 -6.97 -26.38 19.95
C ALA A 128 -5.81 -26.85 20.84
N ALA A 129 -5.14 -27.93 20.45
CA ALA A 129 -3.92 -28.36 21.13
C ALA A 129 -2.87 -27.23 21.15
N PRO A 130 -2.12 -27.04 22.25
CA PRO A 130 -1.10 -26.01 22.33
C PRO A 130 0.00 -26.29 21.30
N MET A 131 0.46 -25.24 20.63
CA MET A 131 1.56 -25.27 19.68
C MET A 131 2.60 -24.23 20.09
N SER A 132 3.89 -24.53 19.92
CA SER A 132 4.98 -23.59 20.21
C SER A 132 5.02 -22.44 19.20
N GLU A 133 4.49 -22.66 18.00
CA GLU A 133 4.30 -21.66 16.96
C GLU A 133 3.05 -21.99 16.13
N VAL A 134 2.49 -20.98 15.46
CA VAL A 134 1.43 -21.20 14.47
C VAL A 134 2.06 -21.88 13.25
N PRO A 135 1.63 -23.09 12.84
CA PRO A 135 2.16 -23.76 11.66
C PRO A 135 2.00 -22.91 10.38
N ALA A 136 2.93 -23.04 9.43
CA ALA A 136 2.93 -22.26 8.19
C ALA A 136 1.59 -22.32 7.43
N ARG A 137 0.95 -23.49 7.38
CA ARG A 137 -0.38 -23.69 6.77
C ARG A 137 -1.52 -22.86 7.38
N HIS A 138 -1.33 -22.31 8.58
CA HIS A 138 -2.30 -21.47 9.27
C HIS A 138 -1.92 -19.98 9.22
N LYS A 139 -0.75 -19.64 8.67
CA LYS A 139 -0.35 -18.25 8.42
C LYS A 139 -0.88 -17.87 7.04
N ALA A 140 -1.64 -16.79 6.94
CA ALA A 140 -1.95 -16.20 5.64
C ALA A 140 -0.65 -15.67 5.03
N GLN A 141 -0.39 -16.00 3.77
CA GLN A 141 0.86 -15.63 3.08
C GLN A 141 0.57 -14.81 1.83
N PHE A 142 1.55 -14.00 1.47
CA PHE A 142 1.64 -13.33 0.18
C PHE A 142 2.80 -13.93 -0.60
N GLN A 143 2.63 -14.08 -1.91
CA GLN A 143 3.70 -14.46 -2.82
C GLN A 143 3.77 -13.50 -4.00
N TYR A 144 4.96 -13.36 -4.55
CA TYR A 144 5.18 -12.72 -5.83
C TYR A 144 6.29 -13.45 -6.59
N ALA A 145 6.00 -13.83 -7.82
CA ALA A 145 6.94 -14.46 -8.74
C ALA A 145 7.04 -13.65 -10.03
N ILE A 146 8.19 -13.71 -10.68
CA ILE A 146 8.43 -13.07 -11.98
C ILE A 146 8.88 -14.15 -12.95
N TYR A 147 8.16 -14.32 -14.05
CA TYR A 147 8.46 -15.26 -15.12
C TYR A 147 9.00 -14.53 -16.34
N ALA A 148 9.77 -15.22 -17.17
CA ALA A 148 10.38 -14.63 -18.36
C ALA A 148 9.34 -14.11 -19.37
N ASP A 149 8.19 -14.79 -19.48
CA ASP A 149 7.09 -14.45 -20.37
C ASP A 149 5.78 -15.12 -19.93
N GLN A 150 4.70 -14.82 -20.66
CA GLN A 150 3.34 -15.33 -20.42
C GLN A 150 3.23 -16.85 -20.53
N ARG A 151 4.03 -17.49 -21.40
CA ARG A 151 4.01 -18.94 -21.57
C ARG A 151 4.61 -19.61 -20.35
N SER A 152 5.76 -19.15 -19.88
CA SER A 152 6.40 -19.69 -18.68
C SER A 152 5.53 -19.50 -17.43
N ALA A 153 4.84 -18.36 -17.31
CA ALA A 153 3.86 -18.15 -16.24
C ALA A 153 2.67 -19.11 -16.32
N ALA A 154 2.14 -19.39 -17.52
CA ALA A 154 0.98 -20.26 -17.71
C ALA A 154 1.30 -21.75 -17.47
N TRP A 155 2.51 -22.19 -17.82
CA TRP A 155 2.90 -23.61 -17.75
C TRP A 155 3.63 -23.98 -16.45
N GLY A 156 3.92 -22.99 -15.61
CA GLY A 156 4.59 -23.21 -14.32
C GLY A 156 6.07 -23.56 -14.47
N ASP A 157 6.75 -23.00 -15.49
CA ASP A 157 8.21 -23.10 -15.62
C ASP A 157 8.90 -22.46 -14.40
N SER A 158 10.21 -22.65 -14.26
CA SER A 158 10.94 -22.01 -13.16
C SER A 158 10.91 -20.47 -13.30
N PRO A 159 10.46 -19.73 -12.27
CA PRO A 159 10.43 -18.28 -12.32
C PRO A 159 11.84 -17.70 -12.29
N LEU A 160 12.01 -16.50 -12.87
CA LEU A 160 13.24 -15.70 -12.75
C LEU A 160 13.50 -15.26 -11.31
N LEU A 161 12.42 -15.02 -10.56
CA LEU A 161 12.42 -14.63 -9.15
C LEU A 161 11.17 -15.20 -8.48
N GLN A 162 11.29 -15.72 -7.27
CA GLN A 162 10.14 -16.03 -6.42
C GLN A 162 10.40 -15.57 -5.00
N TRP A 163 9.40 -14.94 -4.39
CA TRP A 163 9.42 -14.52 -3.00
C TRP A 163 8.07 -14.76 -2.33
N GLN A 164 8.11 -15.13 -1.06
CA GLN A 164 6.94 -15.46 -0.27
C GLN A 164 7.17 -15.07 1.19
N ALA A 165 6.16 -14.48 1.82
CA ALA A 165 6.24 -14.11 3.23
C ALA A 165 4.87 -14.20 3.92
N PRO A 166 4.84 -14.51 5.23
CA PRO A 166 3.62 -14.34 6.02
C PRO A 166 3.15 -12.88 6.00
N THR A 167 1.85 -12.67 5.76
CA THR A 167 1.24 -11.34 5.70
C THR A 167 1.51 -10.51 6.96
N ALA A 168 1.54 -11.15 8.12
CA ALA A 168 1.84 -10.50 9.41
C ALA A 168 3.24 -9.87 9.47
N GLU A 169 4.22 -10.40 8.73
CA GLU A 169 5.61 -9.89 8.75
C GLU A 169 5.82 -8.70 7.82
N ILE A 170 4.94 -8.54 6.84
CA ILE A 170 5.02 -7.53 5.77
C ILE A 170 3.92 -6.46 5.87
N ALA A 171 2.97 -6.62 6.79
CA ALA A 171 1.87 -5.69 6.99
C ALA A 171 2.38 -4.28 7.31
N GLY A 172 2.02 -3.32 6.47
CA GLY A 172 2.39 -1.92 6.65
C GLY A 172 3.82 -1.54 6.31
N LYS A 173 4.55 -2.46 5.67
CA LYS A 173 5.86 -2.20 5.12
C LYS A 173 5.75 -1.85 3.64
N LYS A 174 6.68 -1.04 3.17
CA LYS A 174 6.79 -0.71 1.75
C LYS A 174 7.33 -1.92 1.01
N LEU A 175 6.69 -2.31 -0.09
CA LEU A 175 7.14 -3.38 -0.97
C LEU A 175 7.31 -2.84 -2.39
N THR A 176 8.49 -3.02 -2.98
CA THR A 176 8.81 -2.55 -4.33
C THR A 176 9.53 -3.61 -5.15
N ILE A 177 9.46 -3.48 -6.48
CA ILE A 177 10.33 -4.17 -7.42
C ILE A 177 11.26 -3.12 -8.02
N ALA A 178 12.56 -3.35 -7.88
CA ALA A 178 13.60 -2.53 -8.49
C ALA A 178 14.35 -3.37 -9.54
N TRP A 179 14.76 -2.73 -10.63
CA TRP A 179 15.66 -3.34 -11.60
C TRP A 179 17.03 -2.73 -11.46
N VAL A 180 18.02 -3.58 -11.20
CA VAL A 180 19.41 -3.15 -11.02
C VAL A 180 20.28 -3.76 -12.10
N ALA A 181 21.43 -3.14 -12.39
CA ALA A 181 22.42 -3.70 -13.29
C ALA A 181 22.76 -5.16 -12.91
N ALA A 182 22.76 -6.05 -13.89
CA ALA A 182 23.06 -7.45 -13.66
C ALA A 182 24.53 -7.65 -13.28
N THR A 183 25.43 -6.90 -13.91
CA THR A 183 26.88 -6.96 -13.71
C THR A 183 27.51 -5.57 -13.54
N LEU A 184 28.79 -5.53 -13.17
CA LEU A 184 29.56 -4.27 -13.13
C LEU A 184 29.70 -3.64 -14.52
N ALA A 185 29.80 -4.46 -15.58
CA ALA A 185 29.87 -3.96 -16.95
C ALA A 185 28.56 -3.30 -17.37
N ASP A 186 27.41 -3.89 -16.99
CA ASP A 186 26.09 -3.28 -17.21
C ASP A 186 25.98 -1.95 -16.44
N GLN A 187 26.47 -1.90 -15.20
CA GLN A 187 26.47 -0.67 -14.39
C GLN A 187 27.30 0.43 -15.05
N GLN A 188 28.51 0.12 -15.51
CA GLN A 188 29.37 1.06 -16.23
C GLN A 188 28.73 1.52 -17.54
N ALA A 189 28.05 0.63 -18.26
CA ALA A 189 27.31 0.98 -19.46
C ALA A 189 26.17 1.95 -19.18
N ILE A 190 25.42 1.78 -18.07
CA ILE A 190 24.38 2.73 -17.63
C ILE A 190 25.01 4.09 -17.30
N GLU A 191 26.10 4.10 -16.52
CA GLU A 191 26.79 5.34 -16.13
C GLU A 191 27.35 6.09 -17.33
N ALA A 192 27.86 5.39 -18.34
CA ALA A 192 28.36 5.98 -19.58
C ALA A 192 27.28 6.66 -20.44
N LEU A 193 25.99 6.38 -20.20
CA LEU A 193 24.89 7.07 -20.88
C LEU A 193 24.62 8.46 -20.30
N ILE A 194 25.10 8.77 -19.09
CA ILE A 194 24.93 10.08 -18.47
C ILE A 194 25.97 11.03 -19.08
N PRO A 195 25.56 12.11 -19.78
CA PRO A 195 26.52 13.00 -20.41
C PRO A 195 27.36 13.74 -19.36
N THR A 196 28.64 13.94 -19.67
CA THR A 196 29.52 14.78 -18.84
C THR A 196 29.29 16.25 -19.23
N PRO A 197 28.80 17.10 -18.31
CA PRO A 197 28.61 18.52 -18.63
C PRO A 197 29.97 19.22 -18.84
N PRO A 198 30.02 20.28 -19.66
CA PRO A 198 31.22 21.10 -19.81
C PRO A 198 31.70 21.68 -18.47
N PRO A 199 33.01 21.96 -18.29
CA PRO A 199 33.52 22.57 -17.07
C PRO A 199 32.78 23.86 -16.71
N GLY A 200 32.20 23.92 -15.52
CA GLY A 200 31.45 25.07 -15.03
C GLY A 200 29.98 25.15 -15.44
N GLN A 201 29.45 24.15 -16.16
CA GLN A 201 28.02 24.04 -16.48
C GLN A 201 27.35 22.90 -15.70
N GLU A 202 26.06 23.03 -15.45
CA GLU A 202 25.24 21.95 -14.91
C GLU A 202 24.78 21.00 -16.03
N LEU A 203 24.45 19.77 -15.66
CA LEU A 203 23.87 18.80 -16.57
C LEU A 203 22.50 19.29 -17.04
N ASP A 204 22.34 19.49 -18.34
CA ASP A 204 21.04 19.77 -18.95
C ASP A 204 20.20 18.47 -18.95
N PRO A 205 19.05 18.43 -18.22
CA PRO A 205 18.22 17.23 -18.15
C PRO A 205 17.70 16.77 -19.52
N SER A 206 17.61 17.65 -20.51
CA SER A 206 17.20 17.28 -21.87
C SER A 206 18.22 16.42 -22.60
N GLN A 207 19.47 16.36 -22.12
CA GLN A 207 20.53 15.52 -22.66
C GLN A 207 20.54 14.12 -22.04
N LEU A 208 19.73 13.87 -21.01
CA LEU A 208 19.62 12.54 -20.42
C LEU A 208 19.04 11.55 -21.42
N PRO A 209 19.49 10.28 -21.42
CA PRO A 209 18.95 9.25 -22.29
C PRO A 209 17.46 9.04 -22.00
N GLN A 210 16.65 8.94 -23.05
CA GLN A 210 15.21 8.65 -22.92
C GLN A 210 14.93 7.18 -22.59
N GLY A 211 15.93 6.30 -22.62
CA GLY A 211 15.78 4.89 -22.30
C GLY A 211 17.12 4.17 -22.19
N LEU A 212 17.06 2.92 -21.72
CA LEU A 212 18.23 2.05 -21.63
C LEU A 212 18.32 1.14 -22.87
N PRO A 213 19.48 1.02 -23.53
CA PRO A 213 19.69 0.08 -24.62
C PRO A 213 19.46 -1.37 -24.19
N ALA A 214 18.90 -2.19 -25.08
CA ALA A 214 18.65 -3.62 -24.84
C ALA A 214 19.94 -4.46 -24.70
N SER A 215 21.13 -3.89 -24.94
CA SER A 215 22.42 -4.52 -24.65
C SER A 215 22.73 -4.57 -23.15
N ILE A 216 22.07 -3.72 -22.35
CA ILE A 216 22.20 -3.68 -20.90
C ILE A 216 21.31 -4.75 -20.29
N HIS A 217 21.87 -5.56 -19.39
CA HIS A 217 21.13 -6.56 -18.65
C HIS A 217 20.80 -6.06 -17.25
N LEU A 218 19.55 -6.28 -16.84
CA LEU A 218 19.00 -5.91 -15.55
C LEU A 218 18.50 -7.17 -14.83
N LYS A 219 18.61 -7.19 -13.51
CA LYS A 219 18.00 -8.23 -12.67
C LYS A 219 16.94 -7.61 -11.75
N PRO A 220 15.82 -8.31 -11.52
CA PRO A 220 14.80 -7.83 -10.60
C PRO A 220 15.23 -8.07 -9.17
N GLU A 221 14.89 -7.12 -8.29
CA GLU A 221 15.00 -7.24 -6.85
C GLU A 221 13.66 -6.88 -6.20
N ILE A 222 13.15 -7.76 -5.34
CA ILE A 222 12.05 -7.40 -4.44
C ILE A 222 12.66 -6.77 -3.19
N ARG A 223 12.14 -5.60 -2.80
CA ARG A 223 12.62 -4.86 -1.64
C ARG A 223 11.50 -4.60 -0.64
N LEU A 224 11.78 -4.90 0.63
CA LEU A 224 10.90 -4.66 1.77
C LEU A 224 11.50 -3.54 2.63
N ASP A 225 10.80 -2.42 2.76
CA ASP A 225 11.29 -1.17 3.36
C ASP A 225 12.66 -0.73 2.81
N GLY A 226 12.90 -0.99 1.52
CA GLY A 226 14.14 -0.68 0.81
C GLY A 226 15.25 -1.71 0.96
N GLN A 227 15.07 -2.77 1.76
CA GLN A 227 16.02 -3.88 1.89
C GLN A 227 15.70 -4.99 0.89
N THR A 228 16.69 -5.46 0.13
CA THR A 228 16.50 -6.55 -0.84
C THR A 228 16.19 -7.88 -0.12
N VAL A 229 15.03 -8.46 -0.41
CA VAL A 229 14.55 -9.74 0.15
C VAL A 229 14.53 -10.88 -0.87
N ALA A 230 14.61 -10.56 -2.16
CA ALA A 230 14.81 -11.53 -3.23
C ALA A 230 15.49 -10.87 -4.43
N THR A 231 16.27 -11.65 -5.17
CA THR A 231 16.94 -11.23 -6.41
C THR A 231 16.75 -12.32 -7.46
N GLY A 232 16.49 -11.91 -8.69
CA GLY A 232 16.23 -12.83 -9.80
C GLY A 232 17.35 -12.91 -10.81
N SER A 233 17.13 -13.75 -11.82
CA SER A 233 18.00 -13.86 -12.99
C SER A 233 17.94 -12.61 -13.87
N ALA A 234 19.05 -12.34 -14.55
CA ALA A 234 19.18 -11.18 -15.44
C ALA A 234 18.39 -11.35 -16.74
N MET A 235 17.92 -10.23 -17.28
CA MET A 235 17.28 -10.12 -18.59
C MET A 235 17.62 -8.79 -19.25
N ARG A 236 17.39 -8.67 -20.56
CA ARG A 236 17.67 -7.42 -21.28
C ARG A 236 16.75 -6.30 -20.79
N ALA A 237 17.26 -5.07 -20.72
CA ALA A 237 16.43 -3.90 -20.50
C ALA A 237 15.33 -3.82 -21.56
N GLY A 238 14.12 -3.44 -21.15
CA GLY A 238 12.93 -3.39 -22.01
C GLY A 238 12.27 -4.73 -22.30
N ALA A 239 12.83 -5.86 -21.83
CA ALA A 239 12.13 -7.15 -21.91
C ALA A 239 10.84 -7.14 -21.07
N GLU A 240 9.87 -7.98 -21.43
CA GLU A 240 8.49 -7.93 -20.93
C GLU A 240 8.14 -9.17 -20.07
N PRO A 241 8.69 -9.32 -18.85
CA PRO A 241 8.36 -10.43 -17.96
C PRO A 241 6.95 -10.33 -17.40
N VAL A 242 6.45 -11.45 -16.91
CA VAL A 242 5.12 -11.54 -16.28
C VAL A 242 5.27 -11.74 -14.78
N GLY A 243 4.71 -10.81 -14.00
CA GLY A 243 4.55 -10.94 -12.57
C GLY A 243 3.34 -11.79 -12.23
N VAL A 244 3.44 -12.66 -11.23
CA VAL A 244 2.35 -13.46 -10.67
C VAL A 244 2.34 -13.26 -9.17
N GLY A 245 1.39 -12.46 -8.68
CA GLY A 245 1.21 -12.16 -7.27
C GLY A 245 -0.02 -12.83 -6.70
N GLY A 246 -0.10 -12.99 -5.39
CA GLY A 246 -1.33 -13.47 -4.76
C GLY A 246 -1.23 -13.78 -3.28
N PHE A 247 -2.38 -14.09 -2.70
CA PHE A 247 -2.50 -14.53 -1.31
C PHE A 247 -2.94 -16.00 -1.23
N THR A 248 -2.63 -16.65 -0.12
CA THR A 248 -3.22 -17.94 0.23
C THR A 248 -4.73 -17.83 0.31
N ARG A 249 -5.47 -18.72 -0.36
CA ARG A 249 -6.93 -18.74 -0.38
C ARG A 249 -7.51 -19.09 0.99
N TYR A 250 -8.43 -18.26 1.47
CA TYR A 250 -9.09 -18.49 2.76
C TYR A 250 -9.89 -19.80 2.76
N GLY A 251 -9.75 -20.59 3.83
CA GLY A 251 -10.49 -21.85 4.01
C GLY A 251 -9.99 -23.03 3.16
N SER A 252 -8.93 -22.88 2.36
CA SER A 252 -8.34 -23.98 1.61
C SER A 252 -7.44 -24.86 2.48
N SER A 253 -7.72 -26.16 2.52
CA SER A 253 -6.86 -27.16 3.17
C SER A 253 -5.66 -27.59 2.31
N SER A 254 -5.62 -27.17 1.03
CA SER A 254 -4.68 -27.65 0.02
C SER A 254 -3.62 -26.61 -0.40
N GLY A 255 -3.47 -25.50 0.34
CA GLY A 255 -2.44 -24.49 0.05
C GLY A 255 -2.66 -23.77 -1.28
N GLN A 256 -3.92 -23.62 -1.71
CA GLN A 256 -4.28 -22.89 -2.93
C GLN A 256 -4.01 -21.39 -2.79
N TRP A 257 -3.77 -20.75 -3.92
CA TRP A 257 -3.50 -19.31 -4.02
C TRP A 257 -4.53 -18.62 -4.89
N ASP A 258 -4.94 -17.44 -4.48
CA ASP A 258 -5.67 -16.49 -5.31
C ASP A 258 -4.64 -15.56 -5.95
N THR A 259 -4.33 -15.82 -7.22
CA THR A 259 -3.28 -15.11 -7.97
C THR A 259 -3.86 -14.24 -9.07
N SER A 260 -3.14 -13.17 -9.41
CA SER A 260 -3.33 -12.43 -10.64
C SER A 260 -1.99 -12.24 -11.35
N GLN A 261 -2.07 -11.89 -12.63
CA GLN A 261 -0.91 -11.67 -13.47
C GLN A 261 -0.80 -10.19 -13.84
N ASP A 262 0.43 -9.70 -13.91
CA ASP A 262 0.75 -8.33 -14.28
C ASP A 262 1.87 -8.32 -15.32
N GLN A 263 1.70 -7.55 -16.39
CA GLN A 263 2.77 -7.33 -17.36
C GLN A 263 3.79 -6.35 -16.77
N LEU A 264 5.06 -6.75 -16.73
CA LEU A 264 6.17 -5.92 -16.29
C LEU A 264 7.08 -5.58 -17.47
N ILE A 265 7.88 -4.53 -17.30
CA ILE A 265 8.97 -4.15 -18.19
C ILE A 265 10.27 -4.11 -17.39
N ALA A 266 11.31 -4.79 -17.87
CA ALA A 266 12.63 -4.79 -17.27
C ALA A 266 13.22 -3.37 -17.33
N GLY A 267 13.33 -2.72 -16.17
CA GLY A 267 13.77 -1.32 -16.03
C GLY A 267 12.70 -0.39 -15.44
N GLN A 268 11.44 -0.82 -15.34
CA GLN A 268 10.38 -0.02 -14.73
C GLN A 268 10.45 -0.06 -13.19
N GLN A 269 10.23 1.06 -12.50
CA GLN A 269 10.09 1.02 -11.05
C GLN A 269 8.65 0.60 -10.68
N THR A 270 8.49 -0.31 -9.73
CA THR A 270 7.16 -0.78 -9.31
C THR A 270 7.00 -0.72 -7.80
N ALA A 271 5.86 -0.22 -7.32
CA ALA A 271 5.42 -0.41 -5.94
C ALA A 271 4.28 -1.42 -5.88
N ILE A 272 4.37 -2.36 -4.95
CA ILE A 272 3.31 -3.31 -4.63
C ILE A 272 2.63 -2.83 -3.35
N GLY A 273 1.42 -2.31 -3.48
CA GLY A 273 0.61 -1.92 -2.33
C GLY A 273 -0.09 -3.14 -1.74
N LEU A 274 0.10 -3.40 -0.46
CA LEU A 274 -0.59 -4.46 0.28
C LEU A 274 -1.61 -3.85 1.24
N SER A 275 -2.89 -4.12 1.01
CA SER A 275 -3.99 -3.79 1.92
C SER A 275 -4.44 -5.07 2.64
N ILE A 276 -3.78 -5.36 3.77
CA ILE A 276 -4.02 -6.57 4.57
C ILE A 276 -5.12 -6.30 5.62
N GLN A 277 -4.95 -5.25 6.42
CA GLN A 277 -5.96 -4.75 7.38
C GLN A 277 -6.31 -3.28 7.11
N GLY A 278 -6.06 -2.86 5.88
CA GLY A 278 -6.10 -1.48 5.45
C GLY A 278 -4.82 -0.68 5.69
N ILE A 279 -4.87 0.61 5.34
CA ILE A 279 -3.74 1.54 5.42
C ILE A 279 -3.93 2.41 6.66
N SER A 280 -3.02 2.27 7.63
CA SER A 280 -3.05 3.03 8.87
C SER A 280 -2.46 4.43 8.69
N GLN A 281 -2.93 5.39 9.50
CA GLN A 281 -2.34 6.72 9.58
C GLN A 281 -0.84 6.67 9.89
N GLY A 282 -0.41 5.74 10.76
CA GLY A 282 1.01 5.58 11.11
C GLY A 282 1.88 5.13 9.93
N GLN A 283 1.36 4.31 9.01
CA GLN A 283 2.07 3.94 7.78
C GLN A 283 2.23 5.17 6.87
N MET A 284 1.15 5.92 6.65
CA MET A 284 1.19 7.14 5.83
C MET A 284 2.12 8.21 6.43
N GLN A 285 2.12 8.38 7.76
CA GLN A 285 3.01 9.33 8.43
C GLN A 285 4.47 8.95 8.26
N ARG A 286 4.83 7.67 8.43
CA ARG A 286 6.20 7.19 8.20
C ARG A 286 6.66 7.44 6.75
N LEU A 287 5.78 7.17 5.77
CA LEU A 287 6.08 7.43 4.37
C LEU A 287 6.28 8.92 4.11
N LYS A 288 5.39 9.77 4.64
CA LYS A 288 5.50 11.23 4.55
C LYS A 288 6.82 11.73 5.15
N ASP A 289 7.16 11.29 6.36
CA ASP A 289 8.39 11.71 7.03
C ASP A 289 9.63 11.31 6.22
N ARG A 290 9.60 10.11 5.61
CA ARG A 290 10.67 9.64 4.73
C ARG A 290 10.80 10.49 3.46
N MET A 291 9.68 10.82 2.82
CA MET A 291 9.68 11.70 1.65
C MET A 291 10.17 13.11 1.99
N GLU A 292 9.80 13.65 3.16
CA GLU A 292 10.28 14.96 3.62
C GLU A 292 11.79 14.95 3.90
N GLN A 293 12.31 13.86 4.48
CA GLN A 293 13.76 13.68 4.64
C GLN A 293 14.48 13.61 3.29
N THR A 294 13.92 12.89 2.31
CA THR A 294 14.47 12.85 0.95
C THR A 294 14.46 14.24 0.33
N LYS A 295 13.34 14.97 0.43
CA LYS A 295 13.22 16.34 -0.08
C LYS A 295 14.27 17.26 0.53
N GLN A 296 14.43 17.26 1.86
CA GLN A 296 15.43 18.08 2.54
C GLN A 296 16.85 17.76 2.08
N LYS A 297 17.19 16.48 1.87
CA LYS A 297 18.50 16.08 1.32
C LYS A 297 18.71 16.58 -0.11
N LEU A 298 17.67 16.52 -0.95
CA LEU A 298 17.73 17.04 -2.32
C LEU A 298 17.91 18.56 -2.34
N GLU A 299 17.17 19.30 -1.51
CA GLU A 299 17.30 20.76 -1.37
C GLU A 299 18.69 21.16 -0.86
N GLN A 300 19.23 20.43 0.12
CA GLN A 300 20.60 20.62 0.59
C GLN A 300 21.62 20.37 -0.52
N ALA A 301 21.46 19.32 -1.31
CA ALA A 301 22.33 19.04 -2.45
C ALA A 301 22.22 20.13 -3.52
N GLN A 302 21.03 20.65 -3.79
CA GLN A 302 20.82 21.71 -4.77
C GLN A 302 21.50 23.02 -4.35
N ALA A 303 21.43 23.36 -3.07
CA ALA A 303 22.06 24.57 -2.51
C ALA A 303 23.60 24.44 -2.35
N ALA A 304 24.14 23.22 -2.33
CA ALA A 304 25.57 22.98 -2.14
C ALA A 304 26.39 23.14 -3.43
N PRO A 305 27.70 23.48 -3.32
CA PRO A 305 28.63 23.45 -4.45
C PRO A 305 28.62 22.08 -5.15
N ILE A 306 28.76 22.08 -6.49
CA ILE A 306 28.69 20.87 -7.33
C ILE A 306 29.58 19.73 -6.80
N SER A 307 30.79 20.06 -6.33
CA SER A 307 31.76 19.10 -5.79
C SER A 307 31.31 18.38 -4.52
N GLN A 308 30.37 18.95 -3.76
CA GLN A 308 29.86 18.38 -2.51
C GLN A 308 28.56 17.58 -2.70
N ARG A 309 27.85 17.80 -3.81
CA ARG A 309 26.55 17.15 -4.10
C ARG A 309 26.61 15.61 -4.06
N PRO A 310 27.62 14.93 -4.65
CA PRO A 310 27.69 13.47 -4.63
C PRO A 310 27.73 12.89 -3.22
N HIS A 311 28.43 13.56 -2.30
CA HIS A 311 28.50 13.15 -0.90
C HIS A 311 27.15 13.34 -0.18
N ILE A 312 26.46 14.46 -0.41
CA ILE A 312 25.14 14.73 0.20
C ILE A 312 24.09 13.73 -0.29
N LEU A 313 24.13 13.40 -1.59
CA LEU A 313 23.20 12.47 -2.23
C LEU A 313 23.55 11.00 -1.99
N GLN A 314 24.63 10.71 -1.26
CA GLN A 314 25.03 9.34 -0.97
C GLN A 314 23.89 8.56 -0.28
N GLY A 315 23.58 7.39 -0.83
CA GLY A 315 22.51 6.52 -0.34
C GLY A 315 21.10 6.91 -0.80
N ILE A 316 20.91 8.04 -1.50
CA ILE A 316 19.67 8.28 -2.25
C ILE A 316 19.66 7.34 -3.46
N THR A 317 18.56 6.65 -3.63
CA THR A 317 18.34 5.66 -4.70
C THR A 317 16.93 5.85 -5.27
N GLY A 318 16.61 5.15 -6.36
CA GLY A 318 15.26 5.13 -6.92
C GLY A 318 14.18 4.77 -5.89
N GLU A 319 14.53 4.00 -4.85
CA GLU A 319 13.62 3.68 -3.74
C GLU A 319 13.13 4.91 -2.97
N HIS A 320 13.97 5.92 -2.81
CA HIS A 320 13.65 7.15 -2.07
C HIS A 320 12.87 8.17 -2.90
N LEU A 321 12.98 8.06 -4.23
CA LEU A 321 12.38 8.99 -5.18
C LEU A 321 11.09 8.38 -5.74
N THR A 322 11.21 7.57 -6.78
CA THR A 322 10.07 6.96 -7.47
C THR A 322 9.40 5.90 -6.63
N GLY A 323 10.16 5.09 -5.88
CA GLY A 323 9.60 4.05 -5.00
C GLY A 323 8.63 4.60 -3.95
N ASP A 324 8.98 5.70 -3.29
CA ASP A 324 8.13 6.33 -2.28
C ASP A 324 6.92 7.02 -2.89
N MET A 325 7.09 7.69 -4.03
CA MET A 325 5.97 8.31 -4.75
C MET A 325 4.95 7.25 -5.21
N LEU A 326 5.41 6.15 -5.80
CA LEU A 326 4.52 5.05 -6.22
C LEU A 326 3.84 4.38 -5.03
N THR A 327 4.56 4.23 -3.91
CA THR A 327 3.99 3.71 -2.65
C THR A 327 2.90 4.63 -2.12
N ALA A 328 3.13 5.94 -2.14
CA ALA A 328 2.15 6.93 -1.68
C ALA A 328 0.89 6.87 -2.55
N THR A 329 1.03 6.69 -3.86
CA THR A 329 -0.10 6.54 -4.78
C THR A 329 -0.90 5.28 -4.49
N VAL A 330 -0.26 4.11 -4.40
CA VAL A 330 -0.98 2.84 -4.19
C VAL A 330 -1.60 2.76 -2.78
N TRP A 331 -0.92 3.26 -1.76
CA TRP A 331 -1.48 3.33 -0.41
C TRP A 331 -2.60 4.38 -0.32
N GLY A 332 -2.47 5.51 -1.02
CA GLY A 332 -3.53 6.51 -1.14
C GLY A 332 -4.79 5.94 -1.79
N TYR A 333 -4.63 5.12 -2.83
CA TYR A 333 -5.74 4.39 -3.45
C TYR A 333 -6.43 3.43 -2.46
N PHE A 334 -5.68 2.61 -1.73
CA PHE A 334 -6.29 1.71 -0.74
C PHE A 334 -6.93 2.46 0.43
N ALA A 335 -6.33 3.56 0.88
CA ALA A 335 -6.90 4.40 1.93
C ALA A 335 -8.22 5.08 1.46
N SER A 336 -8.29 5.52 0.20
CA SER A 336 -9.52 6.08 -0.36
C SER A 336 -10.59 5.00 -0.51
N LEU A 337 -10.23 3.80 -0.99
CA LEU A 337 -11.14 2.66 -1.10
C LEU A 337 -11.74 2.28 0.26
N GLN A 338 -10.92 2.23 1.32
CA GLN A 338 -11.38 1.99 2.70
C GLN A 338 -12.32 3.09 3.19
N SER A 339 -12.03 4.34 2.85
CA SER A 339 -12.89 5.47 3.22
C SER A 339 -14.25 5.37 2.52
N TYR A 340 -14.27 5.04 1.23
CA TYR A 340 -15.51 4.78 0.49
C TYR A 340 -16.30 3.60 1.08
N GLY A 341 -15.63 2.48 1.38
CA GLY A 341 -16.27 1.33 2.01
C GLY A 341 -16.87 1.65 3.37
N ALA A 342 -16.18 2.45 4.20
CA ALA A 342 -16.70 2.90 5.49
C ALA A 342 -17.94 3.80 5.34
N ILE A 343 -17.93 4.74 4.38
CA ILE A 343 -19.06 5.62 4.11
C ILE A 343 -20.26 4.82 3.62
N ALA A 344 -20.08 4.04 2.56
CA ALA A 344 -21.16 3.24 1.98
C ALA A 344 -21.71 2.21 2.97
N GLY A 345 -20.83 1.56 3.75
CA GLY A 345 -21.22 0.63 4.80
C GLY A 345 -22.04 1.30 5.90
N SER A 346 -21.64 2.50 6.34
CA SER A 346 -22.41 3.26 7.35
C SER A 346 -23.82 3.62 6.85
N GLN A 347 -23.95 4.01 5.58
CA GLN A 347 -25.24 4.33 4.95
C GLN A 347 -26.12 3.09 4.78
N ALA A 348 -25.53 1.97 4.38
CA ALA A 348 -26.24 0.71 4.18
C ALA A 348 -26.47 -0.10 5.47
N GLN A 349 -25.95 0.37 6.62
CA GLN A 349 -25.89 -0.38 7.88
C GLN A 349 -25.18 -1.74 7.73
N VAL A 350 -24.19 -1.80 6.84
CA VAL A 350 -23.36 -2.99 6.57
C VAL A 350 -21.94 -2.73 7.06
N ILE A 351 -21.35 -3.73 7.71
CA ILE A 351 -19.93 -3.70 8.08
C ILE A 351 -19.13 -4.26 6.91
N ASP A 352 -18.33 -3.41 6.27
CA ASP A 352 -17.37 -3.85 5.27
C ASP A 352 -16.12 -4.44 5.96
N LEU A 353 -15.74 -5.64 5.53
CA LEU A 353 -14.56 -6.36 5.98
C LEU A 353 -13.72 -6.69 4.75
N PRO A 354 -12.86 -5.76 4.30
CA PRO A 354 -12.07 -5.98 3.10
C PRO A 354 -11.18 -7.21 3.28
N ALA A 355 -11.22 -8.10 2.30
CA ALA A 355 -10.31 -9.23 2.21
C ALA A 355 -8.85 -8.77 1.98
N LEU A 356 -7.91 -9.71 1.97
CA LEU A 356 -6.53 -9.43 1.61
C LEU A 356 -6.48 -8.93 0.16
N GLN A 357 -5.92 -7.73 -0.03
CA GLN A 357 -5.86 -7.07 -1.32
C GLN A 357 -4.43 -6.62 -1.61
N TYR A 358 -4.07 -6.64 -2.89
CA TYR A 358 -2.86 -6.03 -3.36
C TYR A 358 -3.09 -5.36 -4.72
N GLY A 359 -2.22 -4.41 -5.06
CA GLY A 359 -2.25 -3.69 -6.32
C GLY A 359 -0.87 -3.14 -6.65
N LEU A 360 -0.64 -2.82 -7.93
CA LEU A 360 0.64 -2.37 -8.40
C LEU A 360 0.53 -0.98 -9.04
N PHE A 361 1.56 -0.17 -8.82
CA PHE A 361 1.77 1.07 -9.56
C PHE A 361 3.16 1.03 -10.17
N HIS A 362 3.22 1.38 -11.45
CA HIS A 362 4.45 1.34 -12.25
C HIS A 362 4.83 2.74 -12.67
N ALA A 363 6.13 3.04 -12.65
CA ALA A 363 6.71 4.16 -13.38
C ALA A 363 7.57 3.58 -14.51
N GLN A 364 7.18 3.89 -15.73
CA GLN A 364 7.92 3.57 -16.95
C GLN A 364 8.35 4.88 -17.61
N VAL A 365 9.59 4.92 -18.09
CA VAL A 365 10.02 5.97 -19.00
C VAL A 365 9.64 5.48 -20.40
N GLN A 366 8.64 6.12 -21.00
CA GLN A 366 8.30 5.87 -22.40
C GLN A 366 9.23 6.73 -23.28
N PRO A 367 9.87 6.14 -24.31
CA PRO A 367 10.75 6.88 -25.22
C PRO A 367 10.00 7.95 -26.02
#